data_AF-A0A6I3SYD2-F1
#
_entry.id   AF-A0A6I3SYD2-F1
#
_cell.length_a   1.000
_cell.length_b   1.000
_cell.length_c   1.000
_cell.angle_alpha   90.00
_cell.angle_beta   90.00
_cell.angle_gamma   90.00
#
_symmetry.space_group_name_H-M   'P 1'
#
loop_
_entity.id
_entity.type
_entity.pdbx_description
1 polymer ?
#
loop_
_entity_poly.entity_id
_entity_poly.type
_entity_poly.pdbx_seq_one_letter_code
_entity_poly.pdbx_strand_id
1 'polypeptide(L)'
;MPQPRSETVPAVHWKSFLSDWWPAAVGLLAMFVPTFLSLANGMWSTESYAHGPIILALALWLLWRQWPDMMAAIGEPRPSAAGWPLLAAALFCYVIGRSQGIQAGELLAFVLALVSLLLLGWGGRALRFQWFPIFFMLFMIPLPGPLVAALTMPMKMAVSYMTELILFTAGYPIARSGVILQIGQYQLLVADACAGLQTLLTLEALGLFYLNVVRHTAVLRNVVLAVLIIPISFTANVIRVIALTLITYYFGDAAGQGFLHGFAGMVLFISALILILSVDTLLQTLVARRARRAVGSPA
;
A
#
# COMPACT_ATOMS: atom_id res chain seq x y z
N MET A 1 -8.03 -41.37 -26.68
CA MET A 1 -7.68 -40.24 -25.79
C MET A 1 -6.72 -39.33 -26.54
N PRO A 2 -7.11 -38.11 -26.93
CA PRO A 2 -6.18 -37.14 -27.51
C PRO A 2 -5.32 -36.53 -26.40
N GLN A 3 -4.01 -36.45 -26.63
CA GLN A 3 -3.05 -35.86 -25.71
C GLN A 3 -3.27 -34.34 -25.55
N PRO A 4 -3.00 -33.75 -24.37
CA PRO A 4 -3.05 -32.30 -24.20
C PRO A 4 -1.92 -31.66 -25.02
N ARG A 5 -2.29 -30.76 -25.94
CA ARG A 5 -1.33 -29.92 -26.67
C ARG A 5 -0.55 -29.08 -25.65
N SER A 6 0.75 -29.32 -25.55
CA SER A 6 1.69 -28.39 -24.94
C SER A 6 1.79 -27.15 -25.82
N GLU A 7 0.85 -26.21 -25.65
CA GLU A 7 1.02 -24.85 -26.17
C GLU A 7 2.22 -24.22 -25.47
N THR A 8 3.36 -24.26 -26.14
CA THR A 8 4.55 -23.52 -25.75
C THR A 8 4.18 -22.04 -25.73
N VAL A 9 4.12 -21.44 -24.54
CA VAL A 9 4.00 -20.00 -24.37
C VAL A 9 5.10 -19.35 -25.22
N PRO A 10 4.78 -18.48 -26.19
CA PRO A 10 5.79 -17.89 -27.04
C PRO A 10 6.81 -17.16 -26.16
N ALA A 11 8.08 -17.55 -26.27
CA ALA A 11 9.16 -16.92 -25.55
C ALA A 11 9.20 -15.43 -25.94
N VAL A 12 9.04 -14.54 -24.97
CA VAL A 12 9.11 -13.10 -25.22
C VAL A 12 10.51 -12.78 -25.75
N HIS A 13 10.61 -12.39 -27.01
CA HIS A 13 11.88 -11.98 -27.62
C HIS A 13 12.26 -10.59 -27.09
N TRP A 14 12.83 -10.53 -25.88
CA TRP A 14 13.19 -9.30 -25.19
C TRP A 14 14.11 -8.37 -26.01
N LYS A 15 14.87 -8.93 -26.96
CA LYS A 15 15.76 -8.17 -27.86
C LYS A 15 15.00 -7.29 -28.88
N SER A 16 13.91 -7.76 -29.48
CA SER A 16 13.12 -6.94 -30.40
C SER A 16 12.33 -5.88 -29.63
N PHE A 17 11.82 -6.23 -28.46
CA PHE A 17 11.17 -5.30 -27.54
C PHE A 17 12.10 -4.13 -27.14
N LEU A 18 13.34 -4.42 -26.75
CA LEU A 18 14.31 -3.38 -26.39
C LEU A 18 14.70 -2.50 -27.60
N SER A 19 14.77 -3.07 -28.81
CA SER A 19 15.09 -2.31 -30.03
C SER A 19 14.04 -1.25 -30.38
N ASP A 20 12.76 -1.54 -30.17
CA ASP A 20 11.67 -0.64 -30.55
C ASP A 20 11.31 0.36 -29.44
N TRP A 21 11.53 -0.02 -28.17
CA TRP A 21 11.09 0.75 -27.00
C TRP A 21 12.22 1.45 -26.24
N TRP A 22 13.49 1.30 -26.63
CA TRP A 22 14.60 1.98 -25.94
C TRP A 22 14.44 3.51 -25.84
N PRO A 23 13.92 4.26 -26.83
CA PRO A 23 13.81 5.72 -26.71
C PRO A 23 12.79 6.11 -25.65
N ALA A 24 11.66 5.39 -25.58
CA ALA A 24 10.65 5.59 -24.56
C ALA A 24 11.16 5.22 -23.16
N ALA A 25 11.92 4.12 -23.05
CA ALA A 25 12.55 3.70 -21.81
C ALA A 25 13.58 4.73 -21.32
N VAL A 26 14.44 5.24 -22.21
CA VAL A 26 15.40 6.30 -21.90
C VAL A 26 14.69 7.59 -21.49
N GLY A 27 13.62 7.99 -22.18
CA GLY A 27 12.81 9.16 -21.82
C GLY A 27 12.18 9.03 -20.43
N LEU A 28 11.57 7.88 -20.13
CA LEU A 28 11.05 7.56 -18.79
C LEU A 28 12.15 7.65 -17.72
N LEU A 29 13.30 7.03 -17.97
CA LEU A 29 14.41 7.06 -17.02
C LEU A 29 14.91 8.50 -16.80
N ALA A 30 15.15 9.25 -17.87
CA ALA A 30 15.61 10.63 -17.78
C ALA A 30 14.64 11.53 -16.99
N MET A 31 13.33 11.34 -17.16
CA MET A 31 12.31 12.12 -16.47
C MET A 31 12.13 11.71 -15.01
N PHE A 32 12.00 10.41 -14.72
CA PHE A 32 11.55 9.95 -13.41
C PHE A 32 12.68 9.53 -12.46
N VAL A 33 13.91 9.28 -12.94
CA VAL A 33 15.06 9.03 -12.04
C VAL A 33 15.29 10.21 -11.08
N PRO A 34 15.29 11.48 -11.52
CA PRO A 34 15.39 12.62 -10.61
C PRO A 34 14.24 12.70 -9.58
N THR A 35 13.03 12.33 -9.97
CA THR A 35 11.87 12.24 -9.07
C THR A 35 12.10 11.18 -8.00
N PHE A 36 12.50 9.97 -8.39
CA PHE A 36 12.75 8.89 -7.43
C PHE A 36 13.93 9.17 -6.51
N LEU A 37 14.99 9.83 -6.98
CA LEU A 37 16.09 10.29 -6.13
C LEU A 37 15.64 11.36 -5.14
N SER A 38 14.79 12.30 -5.56
CA SER A 38 14.21 13.31 -4.66
C SER A 38 13.28 12.70 -3.62
N LEU A 39 12.51 11.67 -3.99
CA LEU A 39 11.64 10.96 -3.06
C LEU A 39 12.45 10.13 -2.06
N ALA A 40 13.48 9.41 -2.53
CA ALA A 40 14.34 8.58 -1.70
C ALA A 40 15.09 9.39 -0.62
N ASN A 41 15.57 10.59 -0.97
CA ASN A 41 16.28 11.48 -0.04
C ASN A 41 15.35 12.41 0.76
N GLY A 42 14.03 12.28 0.61
CA GLY A 42 13.05 13.19 1.21
C GLY A 42 11.85 12.47 1.79
N MET A 43 10.80 12.33 0.99
CA MET A 43 9.51 11.82 1.49
C MET A 43 9.59 10.36 1.93
N TRP A 44 10.28 9.50 1.20
CA TRP A 44 10.38 8.07 1.52
C TRP A 44 11.26 7.75 2.73
N SER A 45 12.06 8.71 3.21
CA SER A 45 12.76 8.56 4.50
C SER A 45 11.89 8.91 5.70
N THR A 46 10.66 9.40 5.50
CA THR A 46 9.71 9.65 6.58
C THR A 46 8.86 8.42 6.86
N GLU A 47 8.54 8.17 8.14
CA GLU A 47 7.73 7.00 8.55
C GLU A 47 6.37 6.93 7.82
N SER A 48 5.77 8.08 7.52
CA SER A 48 4.46 8.15 6.85
C SER A 48 4.48 7.63 5.42
N TYR A 49 5.61 7.71 4.71
CA TYR A 49 5.70 7.36 3.28
C TYR A 49 6.79 6.34 2.94
N ALA A 50 7.42 5.74 3.94
CA ALA A 50 8.45 4.70 3.79
C ALA A 50 7.99 3.46 3.00
N HIS A 51 6.68 3.31 2.77
CA HIS A 51 6.09 2.24 1.99
C HIS A 51 6.11 2.44 0.48
N GLY A 52 6.26 3.67 0.00
CA GLY A 52 6.28 3.99 -1.43
C GLY A 52 7.26 3.14 -2.25
N PRO A 53 8.53 2.96 -1.82
CA PRO A 53 9.50 2.11 -2.50
C PRO A 53 9.05 0.64 -2.60
N ILE A 54 8.44 0.11 -1.54
CA ILE A 54 7.97 -1.28 -1.49
C ILE A 54 6.84 -1.48 -2.50
N ILE A 55 5.87 -0.56 -2.54
CA ILE A 55 4.76 -0.58 -3.50
C ILE A 55 5.30 -0.52 -4.93
N LEU A 56 6.24 0.40 -5.20
CA LEU A 56 6.86 0.53 -6.52
C LEU A 56 7.57 -0.76 -6.95
N ALA A 57 8.41 -1.33 -6.08
CA ALA A 57 9.14 -2.56 -6.37
C ALA A 57 8.20 -3.74 -6.65
N LEU A 58 7.17 -3.92 -5.83
CA LEU A 58 6.17 -4.97 -5.99
C LEU A 58 5.31 -4.78 -7.25
N ALA A 59 4.95 -3.54 -7.58
CA ALA A 59 4.19 -3.24 -8.80
C ALA A 59 5.01 -3.50 -10.07
N LEU A 60 6.28 -3.07 -10.10
CA LEU A 60 7.20 -3.37 -11.20
C LEU A 60 7.44 -4.88 -11.35
N TRP A 61 7.61 -5.59 -10.23
CA TRP A 61 7.72 -7.05 -10.25
C TRP A 61 6.45 -7.72 -10.80
N LEU A 62 5.25 -7.27 -10.42
CA LEU A 62 4.01 -7.81 -10.97
C LEU A 62 3.86 -7.52 -12.46
N LEU A 63 4.17 -6.29 -12.91
CA LEU A 63 4.16 -5.93 -14.33
C LEU A 63 5.06 -6.88 -15.12
N TRP A 64 6.27 -7.14 -14.61
CA TRP A 64 7.22 -8.05 -15.25
C TRP A 64 6.74 -9.51 -15.22
N ARG A 65 6.26 -9.99 -14.07
CA ARG A 65 5.77 -11.36 -13.91
C ARG A 65 4.57 -11.66 -14.79
N GLN A 66 3.64 -10.72 -14.92
CA GLN A 66 2.43 -10.85 -15.73
C GLN A 66 2.67 -10.59 -17.22
N TRP A 67 3.88 -10.13 -17.59
CA TRP A 67 4.21 -9.75 -18.96
C TRP A 67 4.05 -10.89 -19.99
N PRO A 68 4.58 -12.11 -19.75
CA PRO A 68 4.44 -13.20 -20.71
C PRO A 68 2.99 -13.65 -20.86
N ASP A 69 2.25 -13.75 -19.75
CA ASP A 69 0.84 -14.12 -19.74
C ASP A 69 -0.02 -13.08 -20.47
N MET A 70 0.29 -11.80 -20.29
CA MET A 70 -0.35 -10.70 -21.02
C MET A 70 -0.11 -10.84 -22.52
N MET A 71 1.15 -11.05 -22.95
CA MET A 71 1.48 -11.21 -24.37
C MET A 71 0.74 -12.40 -24.98
N ALA A 72 0.68 -13.53 -24.27
CA ALA A 72 -0.07 -14.70 -24.70
C ALA A 72 -1.58 -14.42 -24.79
N ALA A 73 -2.15 -13.66 -23.85
CA ALA A 73 -3.58 -13.37 -23.78
C ALA A 73 -4.06 -12.34 -24.81
N ILE A 74 -3.21 -11.38 -25.20
CA ILE A 74 -3.57 -10.37 -26.21
C ILE A 74 -3.35 -10.88 -27.65
N GLY A 75 -2.42 -11.82 -27.84
CA GLY A 75 -1.98 -12.27 -29.16
C GLY A 75 -1.24 -11.14 -29.88
N GLU A 76 -1.87 -10.55 -30.89
CA GLU A 76 -1.29 -9.44 -31.66
C GLU A 76 -1.48 -8.08 -30.95
N PRO A 77 -0.44 -7.25 -30.84
CA PRO A 77 -0.55 -5.90 -30.32
C PRO A 77 -1.57 -5.08 -31.11
N ARG A 78 -2.50 -4.41 -30.41
CA ARG A 78 -3.46 -3.48 -31.01
C ARG A 78 -3.32 -2.09 -30.39
N PRO A 79 -2.33 -1.29 -30.85
CA PRO A 79 -2.13 0.08 -30.41
C PRO A 79 -3.43 0.89 -30.36
N SER A 80 -3.61 1.67 -29.31
CA SER A 80 -4.75 2.57 -29.16
C SER A 80 -4.26 4.01 -29.14
N ALA A 81 -4.80 4.83 -30.05
CA ALA A 81 -4.53 6.27 -30.10
C ALA A 81 -4.98 6.99 -28.82
N ALA A 82 -5.83 6.37 -27.99
CA ALA A 82 -6.20 6.88 -26.67
C ALA A 82 -5.00 7.04 -25.72
N GLY A 83 -3.86 6.40 -26.00
CA GLY A 83 -2.64 6.61 -25.22
C GLY A 83 -1.98 7.99 -25.41
N TRP A 84 -2.20 8.67 -26.55
CA TRP A 84 -1.65 10.01 -26.80
C TRP A 84 -2.20 11.10 -25.86
N PRO A 85 -3.53 11.26 -25.68
CA PRO A 85 -4.04 12.25 -24.73
C PRO A 85 -3.64 11.94 -23.29
N LEU A 86 -3.53 10.66 -22.90
CA LEU A 86 -3.00 10.30 -21.58
C LEU A 86 -1.51 10.64 -21.44
N LEU A 87 -0.71 10.47 -22.50
CA LEU A 87 0.70 10.84 -22.48
C LEU A 87 0.86 12.35 -22.34
N ALA A 88 0.05 13.12 -23.07
CA ALA A 88 0.01 14.58 -22.94
C ALA A 88 -0.38 15.00 -21.52
N ALA A 89 -1.38 14.35 -20.91
CA ALA A 89 -1.76 14.58 -19.51
C ALA A 89 -0.64 14.21 -18.54
N ALA A 90 0.07 13.09 -18.76
CA ALA A 90 1.21 12.67 -17.96
C ALA A 90 2.33 13.71 -18.01
N LEU A 91 2.70 14.18 -19.20
CA LEU A 91 3.72 15.21 -19.39
C LEU A 91 3.30 16.53 -18.72
N PHE A 92 2.04 16.95 -18.88
CA PHE A 92 1.51 18.13 -18.24
C PHE A 92 1.58 18.03 -16.71
N CYS A 93 1.12 16.92 -16.13
CA CYS A 93 1.22 16.65 -14.69
C CYS A 93 2.67 16.63 -14.21
N TYR A 94 3.60 16.09 -14.99
CA TYR A 94 5.03 16.06 -14.66
C TYR A 94 5.61 17.47 -14.63
N VAL A 95 5.37 18.27 -15.67
CA VAL A 95 5.90 19.64 -15.76
C VAL A 95 5.36 20.51 -14.63
N ILE A 96 4.04 20.48 -14.40
CA ILE A 96 3.42 21.23 -13.32
C ILE A 96 3.93 20.72 -11.97
N GLY A 97 3.92 19.41 -11.76
CA GLY A 97 4.41 18.76 -10.54
C GLY A 97 5.83 19.20 -10.21
N ARG A 98 6.74 19.09 -11.17
CA ARG A 98 8.15 19.45 -11.00
C ARG A 98 8.36 20.94 -10.81
N SER A 99 7.64 21.79 -11.58
CA SER A 99 7.76 23.25 -11.49
C SER A 99 7.27 23.81 -10.15
N GLN A 100 6.24 23.20 -9.57
CA GLN A 100 5.60 23.63 -8.34
C GLN A 100 6.09 22.85 -7.10
N GLY A 101 7.02 21.90 -7.27
CA GLY A 101 7.48 21.02 -6.19
C GLY A 101 6.41 20.05 -5.67
N ILE A 102 5.37 19.77 -6.45
CA ILE A 102 4.26 18.89 -6.08
C ILE A 102 4.63 17.44 -6.47
N GLN A 103 5.26 16.73 -5.54
CA GLN A 103 5.70 15.34 -5.72
C GLN A 103 4.55 14.38 -6.08
N ALA A 104 3.33 14.62 -5.58
CA ALA A 104 2.14 13.87 -5.96
C ALA A 104 1.87 13.93 -7.48
N GLY A 105 2.10 15.09 -8.09
CA GLY A 105 1.94 15.29 -9.53
C GLY A 105 2.99 14.53 -10.35
N GLU A 106 4.23 14.48 -9.86
CA GLU A 106 5.30 13.70 -10.49
C GLU A 106 5.00 12.18 -10.45
N LEU A 107 4.51 11.67 -9.31
CA LEU A 107 4.12 10.25 -9.18
C LEU A 107 2.88 9.90 -10.00
N LEU A 108 1.88 10.79 -10.04
CA LEU A 108 0.71 10.61 -10.90
C LEU A 108 1.11 10.59 -12.38
N ALA A 109 2.02 11.49 -12.79
CA ALA A 109 2.56 11.50 -14.15
C ALA A 109 3.27 10.20 -14.50
N PHE A 110 4.01 9.59 -13.57
CA PHE A 110 4.64 8.29 -13.79
C PHE A 110 3.61 7.20 -14.08
N VAL A 111 2.55 7.10 -13.26
CA VAL A 111 1.48 6.11 -13.47
C VAL A 111 0.77 6.35 -14.80
N LEU A 112 0.43 7.59 -15.13
CA LEU A 112 -0.21 7.95 -16.41
C LEU A 112 0.70 7.65 -17.60
N ALA A 113 2.01 7.89 -17.49
CA ALA A 113 2.97 7.56 -18.54
C ALA A 113 3.01 6.05 -18.80
N LEU A 114 3.02 5.22 -17.76
CA LEU A 114 2.96 3.76 -17.90
C LEU A 114 1.66 3.29 -18.58
N VAL A 115 0.51 3.82 -18.17
CA VAL A 115 -0.78 3.53 -18.82
C VAL A 115 -0.76 3.92 -20.29
N SER A 116 -0.20 5.09 -20.60
CA SER A 116 -0.10 5.61 -21.96
C SER A 116 0.75 4.71 -22.85
N LEU A 117 1.92 4.28 -22.36
CA LEU A 117 2.81 3.39 -23.10
C LEU A 117 2.18 2.01 -23.32
N LEU A 118 1.47 1.47 -22.34
CA LEU A 118 0.72 0.23 -22.50
C LEU A 118 -0.37 0.35 -23.58
N LEU A 119 -1.10 1.46 -23.60
CA LEU A 119 -2.12 1.74 -24.62
C LEU A 119 -1.52 1.92 -26.00
N LEU A 120 -0.43 2.69 -26.13
CA LEU A 120 0.23 2.96 -27.41
C LEU A 120 0.92 1.70 -27.97
N GLY A 121 1.42 0.81 -27.12
CA GLY A 121 2.11 -0.40 -27.56
C GLY A 121 1.17 -1.58 -27.81
N TRP A 122 0.32 -1.90 -26.82
CA TRP A 122 -0.43 -3.16 -26.79
C TRP A 122 -1.94 -2.98 -26.65
N GLY A 123 -2.41 -1.75 -26.44
CA GLY A 123 -3.82 -1.39 -26.43
C GLY A 123 -4.55 -1.66 -25.11
N GLY A 124 -5.87 -1.45 -25.14
CA GLY A 124 -6.71 -1.54 -23.94
C GLY A 124 -6.83 -2.94 -23.34
N ARG A 125 -6.57 -4.00 -24.12
CA ARG A 125 -6.58 -5.39 -23.58
C ARG A 125 -5.39 -5.63 -22.66
N ALA A 126 -4.21 -5.13 -23.03
CA ALA A 126 -3.02 -5.17 -22.19
C ALA A 126 -3.22 -4.37 -20.90
N LEU A 127 -3.80 -3.18 -21.00
CA LEU A 127 -4.12 -2.36 -19.83
C LEU A 127 -5.09 -3.07 -18.87
N ARG A 128 -6.12 -3.74 -19.40
CA ARG A 128 -7.05 -4.55 -18.59
C ARG A 128 -6.38 -5.75 -17.93
N PHE A 129 -5.34 -6.32 -18.54
CA PHE A 129 -4.58 -7.42 -17.94
C PHE A 129 -3.71 -6.90 -16.79
N GLN A 130 -3.05 -5.76 -16.99
CA GLN A 130 -2.13 -5.10 -16.05
C GLN A 130 -2.79 -4.08 -15.13
N TRP A 131 -4.13 -4.10 -15.02
CA TRP A 131 -4.86 -3.07 -14.28
C TRP A 131 -4.48 -3.04 -12.80
N PHE A 132 -4.24 -4.22 -12.20
CA PHE A 132 -3.98 -4.33 -10.78
C PHE A 132 -2.62 -3.74 -10.37
N PRO A 133 -1.48 -4.06 -11.03
CA PRO A 133 -0.21 -3.40 -10.74
C PRO A 133 -0.27 -1.87 -10.89
N ILE A 134 -0.97 -1.38 -11.92
CA ILE A 134 -1.12 0.06 -12.17
C ILE A 134 -1.98 0.72 -11.09
N PHE A 135 -3.11 0.10 -10.73
CA PHE A 135 -3.95 0.55 -9.62
C PHE A 135 -3.17 0.55 -8.30
N PHE A 136 -2.37 -0.49 -8.07
CA PHE A 136 -1.56 -0.63 -6.87
C PHE A 136 -0.50 0.48 -6.75
N MET A 137 0.06 0.95 -7.87
CA MET A 137 0.95 2.12 -7.88
C MET A 137 0.28 3.41 -7.41
N LEU A 138 -1.05 3.55 -7.49
CA LEU A 138 -1.73 4.74 -6.98
C LEU A 138 -1.57 4.90 -5.46
N PHE A 139 -1.39 3.80 -4.72
CA PHE A 139 -1.13 3.85 -3.28
C PHE A 139 0.23 4.42 -2.91
N MET A 140 1.16 4.58 -3.87
CA MET A 140 2.42 5.28 -3.61
C MET A 140 2.26 6.81 -3.70
N ILE A 141 1.17 7.31 -4.28
CA ILE A 141 0.94 8.74 -4.48
C ILE A 141 0.51 9.35 -3.14
N PRO A 142 1.24 10.33 -2.59
CA PRO A 142 0.84 10.99 -1.36
C PRO A 142 -0.49 11.72 -1.56
N LEU A 143 -1.48 11.36 -0.75
CA LEU A 143 -2.78 12.02 -0.75
C LEU A 143 -2.64 13.46 -0.24
N PRO A 144 -3.45 14.41 -0.72
CA PRO A 144 -3.43 15.78 -0.23
C PRO A 144 -3.64 15.84 1.29
N GLY A 145 -2.85 16.65 1.98
CA GLY A 145 -2.91 16.79 3.45
C GLY A 145 -4.32 16.99 4.02
N PRO A 146 -5.19 17.84 3.43
CA PRO A 146 -6.57 17.99 3.89
C PRO A 146 -7.42 16.71 3.78
N LEU A 147 -7.20 15.91 2.72
CA LEU A 147 -7.92 14.65 2.54
C LEU A 147 -7.45 13.61 3.56
N VAL A 148 -6.13 13.52 3.79
CA VAL A 148 -5.57 12.67 4.83
C VAL A 148 -6.12 13.10 6.20
N ALA A 149 -6.12 14.40 6.51
CA ALA A 149 -6.66 14.91 7.76
C ALA A 149 -8.14 14.55 7.91
N ALA A 150 -8.97 14.77 6.88
CA ALA A 150 -10.39 14.44 6.92
C ALA A 150 -10.66 12.95 7.18
N LEU A 151 -9.88 12.06 6.57
CA LEU A 151 -10.02 10.61 6.74
C LEU A 151 -9.45 10.10 8.07
N THR A 152 -8.34 10.68 8.54
CA THR A 152 -7.63 10.19 9.73
C THR A 152 -8.08 10.83 11.03
N MET A 153 -8.63 12.05 11.00
CA MET A 153 -9.01 12.78 12.22
C MET A 153 -10.07 12.05 13.06
N PRO A 154 -11.14 11.47 12.50
CA PRO A 154 -12.11 10.71 13.29
C PRO A 154 -11.46 9.54 14.03
N MET A 155 -10.54 8.83 13.37
CA MET A 155 -9.80 7.73 14.00
C MET A 155 -8.87 8.23 15.10
N LYS A 156 -8.14 9.33 14.89
CA LYS A 156 -7.26 9.93 15.92
C LYS A 156 -8.05 10.34 17.16
N MET A 157 -9.23 10.93 16.97
CA MET A 157 -10.13 11.30 18.07
C MET A 157 -10.61 10.06 18.84
N ALA A 158 -11.02 9.01 18.12
CA ALA A 158 -11.48 7.76 18.73
C ALA A 158 -10.35 7.04 19.51
N VAL A 159 -9.13 6.99 18.97
CA VAL A 159 -7.97 6.41 19.65
C VAL A 159 -7.62 7.21 20.91
N SER A 160 -7.65 8.54 20.83
CA SER A 160 -7.39 9.42 21.97
C SER A 160 -8.41 9.20 23.09
N TYR A 161 -9.70 9.13 22.73
CA TYR A 161 -10.79 8.87 23.66
C TYR A 161 -10.65 7.51 24.36
N MET A 162 -10.40 6.44 23.59
CA MET A 162 -10.22 5.10 24.16
C MET A 162 -9.00 5.01 25.07
N THR A 163 -7.90 5.68 24.70
CA THR A 163 -6.69 5.73 25.53
C THR A 163 -6.94 6.42 26.87
N GLU A 164 -7.56 7.60 26.83
CA GLU A 164 -7.97 8.34 28.03
C GLU A 164 -8.85 7.47 28.93
N LEU A 165 -9.93 6.90 28.37
CA LEU A 165 -10.88 6.09 29.13
C LEU A 165 -10.20 4.91 29.84
N ILE A 166 -9.34 4.17 29.14
CA ILE A 166 -8.64 3.01 29.69
C ILE A 166 -7.66 3.44 30.80
N LEU A 167 -6.86 4.47 30.56
CA LEU A 167 -5.85 4.91 31.54
C LEU A 167 -6.47 5.61 32.76
N PHE A 168 -7.52 6.40 32.54
CA PHE A 168 -8.26 7.06 33.62
C PHE A 168 -8.93 6.03 34.54
N THR A 169 -9.61 5.02 33.97
CA THR A 169 -10.22 3.93 34.75
C THR A 169 -9.19 3.07 35.48
N ALA A 170 -7.95 2.98 34.96
CA ALA A 170 -6.83 2.34 35.63
C ALA A 170 -6.16 3.22 36.72
N GLY A 171 -6.65 4.44 36.96
CA GLY A 171 -6.18 5.33 38.03
C GLY A 171 -5.01 6.24 37.65
N TYR A 172 -4.69 6.38 36.36
CA TYR A 172 -3.63 7.29 35.91
C TYR A 172 -4.12 8.74 35.83
N PRO A 173 -3.25 9.73 36.13
CA PRO A 173 -3.58 11.15 36.07
C PRO A 173 -3.57 11.66 34.62
N ILE A 174 -4.55 11.20 33.83
CA ILE A 174 -4.67 11.53 32.40
C ILE A 174 -5.89 12.42 32.13
N ALA A 175 -5.73 13.35 31.21
CA ALA A 175 -6.80 14.18 30.65
C ALA A 175 -6.63 14.30 29.13
N ARG A 176 -7.73 14.62 28.42
CA ARG A 176 -7.72 14.75 26.96
C ARG A 176 -8.31 16.09 26.52
N SER A 177 -7.67 16.74 25.56
CA SER A 177 -8.22 17.87 24.81
C SER A 177 -8.09 17.59 23.30
N GLY A 178 -9.19 17.18 22.67
CA GLY A 178 -9.18 16.73 21.28
C GLY A 178 -8.30 15.49 21.09
N VAL A 179 -7.19 15.66 20.35
CA VAL A 179 -6.14 14.64 20.08
C VAL A 179 -4.91 14.79 20.98
N ILE A 180 -4.93 15.72 21.94
CA ILE A 180 -3.84 15.93 22.89
C ILE A 180 -4.18 15.16 24.17
N LEU A 181 -3.29 14.28 24.60
CA LEU A 181 -3.34 13.56 25.87
C LEU A 181 -2.35 14.18 26.84
N GLN A 182 -2.82 14.57 28.01
CA GLN A 182 -1.96 15.10 29.07
C GLN A 182 -1.90 14.07 30.20
N ILE A 183 -0.70 13.61 30.55
CA ILE A 183 -0.48 12.66 31.64
C ILE A 183 0.54 13.24 32.64
N GLY A 184 0.08 13.55 33.86
CA GLY A 184 0.89 14.31 34.82
C GLY A 184 1.35 15.66 34.24
N GLN A 185 2.68 15.87 34.18
CA GLN A 185 3.27 17.08 33.58
C GLN A 185 3.53 16.98 32.07
N TYR A 186 3.32 15.81 31.45
CA TYR A 186 3.67 15.58 30.05
C TYR A 186 2.46 15.73 29.13
N GLN A 187 2.70 16.19 27.91
CA GLN A 187 1.70 16.29 26.86
C GLN A 187 2.13 15.44 25.66
N LEU A 188 1.27 14.53 25.23
CA LEU A 188 1.46 13.72 24.05
C LEU A 188 0.44 14.09 22.99
N LEU A 189 0.93 14.42 21.80
CA LEU A 189 0.07 14.66 20.66
C LEU A 189 -0.14 13.33 19.93
N VAL A 190 -1.39 12.86 19.90
CA VAL A 190 -1.73 11.59 19.27
C VAL A 190 -1.45 11.64 17.76
N ALA A 191 -1.33 12.82 17.13
CA ALA A 191 -0.95 12.92 15.73
C ALA A 191 0.45 12.35 15.42
N ASP A 192 1.44 12.54 16.32
CA ASP A 192 2.79 11.99 16.16
C ASP A 192 2.82 10.50 16.52
N ALA A 193 2.04 10.11 17.53
CA ALA A 193 1.82 8.72 17.92
C ALA A 193 1.11 7.90 16.83
N CYS A 194 0.22 8.54 16.06
CA CYS A 194 -0.59 7.97 14.99
C CYS A 194 -0.10 8.35 13.59
N ALA A 195 1.14 8.82 13.40
CA ALA A 195 1.75 8.88 12.06
C ALA A 195 1.70 7.49 11.36
N GLY A 196 1.60 6.42 12.16
CA GLY A 196 1.28 5.07 11.72
C GLY A 196 -0.12 4.87 11.10
N LEU A 197 -1.06 5.82 11.13
CA LEU A 197 -2.35 5.64 10.45
C LEU A 197 -2.20 5.63 8.92
N GLN A 198 -1.09 6.16 8.37
CA GLN A 198 -0.75 5.92 6.97
C GLN A 198 -0.39 4.45 6.72
N THR A 199 0.19 3.76 7.73
CA THR A 199 0.48 2.32 7.66
C THR A 199 -0.80 1.48 7.56
N LEU A 200 -1.96 2.02 7.97
CA LEU A 200 -3.26 1.37 7.76
C LEU A 200 -3.63 1.25 6.29
N LEU A 201 -3.58 2.37 5.57
CA LEU A 201 -3.78 2.41 4.11
C LEU A 201 -2.70 1.57 3.40
N THR A 202 -1.49 1.55 3.97
CA THR A 202 -0.40 0.73 3.46
C THR A 202 -0.63 -0.76 3.66
N LEU A 203 -1.10 -1.17 4.84
CA LEU A 203 -1.45 -2.56 5.17
C LEU A 203 -2.67 -3.02 4.36
N GLU A 204 -3.61 -2.13 4.09
CA GLU A 204 -4.71 -2.38 3.16
C GLU A 204 -4.17 -2.59 1.73
N ALA A 205 -3.27 -1.74 1.25
CA ALA A 205 -2.63 -1.90 -0.05
C ALA A 205 -1.85 -3.23 -0.14
N LEU A 206 -1.04 -3.55 0.88
CA LEU A 206 -0.30 -4.82 0.97
C LEU A 206 -1.24 -6.02 1.09
N GLY A 207 -2.36 -5.88 1.80
CA GLY A 207 -3.42 -6.88 1.89
C GLY A 207 -4.06 -7.14 0.52
N LEU A 208 -4.40 -6.09 -0.22
CA LEU A 208 -4.90 -6.19 -1.59
C LEU A 208 -3.88 -6.84 -2.53
N PHE A 209 -2.59 -6.49 -2.39
CA PHE A 209 -1.48 -7.14 -3.10
C PHE A 209 -1.41 -8.64 -2.79
N TYR A 210 -1.42 -9.02 -1.52
CA TYR A 210 -1.42 -10.41 -1.08
C TYR A 210 -2.62 -11.17 -1.67
N LEU A 211 -3.81 -10.59 -1.61
CA LEU A 211 -5.03 -11.18 -2.15
C LEU A 211 -4.97 -11.38 -3.68
N ASN A 212 -4.37 -10.44 -4.41
CA ASN A 212 -4.17 -10.57 -5.85
C ASN A 212 -3.19 -11.70 -6.20
N VAL A 213 -2.05 -11.76 -5.50
CA VAL A 213 -1.01 -12.76 -5.74
C VAL A 213 -1.49 -14.17 -5.40
N VAL A 214 -2.25 -14.32 -4.32
CA VAL A 214 -2.61 -15.62 -3.75
C VAL A 214 -3.85 -16.23 -4.41
N ARG A 215 -4.58 -15.49 -5.28
CA ARG A 215 -5.70 -16.00 -6.12
C ARG A 215 -6.56 -17.08 -5.44
N HIS A 216 -7.18 -16.74 -4.31
CA HIS A 216 -8.18 -17.61 -3.70
C HIS A 216 -9.59 -17.13 -4.05
N THR A 217 -10.41 -18.05 -4.51
CA THR A 217 -11.67 -17.88 -5.26
C THR A 217 -12.87 -17.36 -4.45
N ALA A 218 -12.67 -16.83 -3.24
CA ALA A 218 -13.77 -16.41 -2.37
C ALA A 218 -13.74 -14.90 -2.12
N VAL A 219 -14.45 -14.12 -2.95
CA VAL A 219 -14.69 -12.68 -2.78
C VAL A 219 -15.14 -12.34 -1.35
N LEU A 220 -15.97 -13.21 -0.75
CA LEU A 220 -16.44 -13.08 0.64
C LEU A 220 -15.30 -13.02 1.66
N ARG A 221 -14.23 -13.82 1.48
CA ARG A 221 -13.08 -13.84 2.39
C ARG A 221 -12.28 -12.55 2.30
N ASN A 222 -12.10 -12.03 1.08
CA ASN A 222 -11.36 -10.79 0.83
C ASN A 222 -12.09 -9.58 1.45
N VAL A 223 -13.43 -9.56 1.34
CA VAL A 223 -14.27 -8.55 1.99
C VAL A 223 -14.21 -8.68 3.52
N VAL A 224 -14.29 -9.89 4.07
CA VAL A 224 -14.17 -10.12 5.52
C VAL A 224 -12.81 -9.69 6.04
N LEU A 225 -11.71 -10.00 5.34
CA LEU A 225 -10.36 -9.56 5.74
C LEU A 225 -10.24 -8.04 5.68
N ALA A 226 -10.73 -7.38 4.61
CA ALA A 226 -10.73 -5.92 4.50
C ALA A 226 -11.49 -5.26 5.66
N VAL A 227 -12.66 -5.81 6.03
CA VAL A 227 -13.44 -5.32 7.16
C VAL A 227 -12.72 -5.56 8.49
N LEU A 228 -12.02 -6.68 8.67
CA LEU A 228 -11.31 -7.01 9.91
C LEU A 228 -10.04 -6.15 10.11
N ILE A 229 -9.41 -5.67 9.04
CA ILE A 229 -8.19 -4.84 9.12
C ILE A 229 -8.46 -3.54 9.91
N ILE A 230 -9.62 -2.92 9.71
CA ILE A 230 -9.99 -1.67 10.37
C ILE A 230 -10.01 -1.81 11.91
N PRO A 231 -10.79 -2.72 12.53
CA PRO A 231 -10.81 -2.89 13.98
C PRO A 231 -9.50 -3.43 14.55
N ILE A 232 -8.79 -4.32 13.83
CA ILE A 232 -7.48 -4.83 14.26
C ILE A 232 -6.50 -3.66 14.39
N SER A 233 -6.42 -2.81 13.38
CA SER A 233 -5.48 -1.71 13.41
C SER A 233 -5.90 -0.59 14.35
N PHE A 234 -7.20 -0.31 14.48
CA PHE A 234 -7.69 0.59 15.51
C PHE A 234 -7.22 0.13 16.91
N THR A 235 -7.41 -1.15 17.22
CA THR A 235 -7.01 -1.74 18.50
C THR A 235 -5.50 -1.68 18.70
N ALA A 236 -4.71 -2.04 17.68
CA ALA A 236 -3.25 -1.96 17.72
C ALA A 236 -2.78 -0.51 17.97
N ASN A 237 -3.44 0.48 17.37
CA ASN A 237 -3.12 1.89 17.60
C ASN A 237 -3.49 2.35 19.01
N VAL A 238 -4.62 1.91 19.58
CA VAL A 238 -4.94 2.20 20.99
C VAL A 238 -3.87 1.64 21.92
N ILE A 239 -3.45 0.39 21.71
CA ILE A 239 -2.38 -0.23 22.49
C ILE A 239 -1.06 0.55 22.34
N ARG A 240 -0.73 1.01 21.12
CA ARG A 240 0.45 1.85 20.86
C ARG A 240 0.43 3.13 21.69
N VAL A 241 -0.67 3.87 21.63
CA VAL A 241 -0.77 5.17 22.29
C VAL A 241 -0.77 4.99 23.81
N ILE A 242 -1.42 3.95 24.33
CA ILE A 242 -1.31 3.57 25.75
C ILE A 242 0.15 3.29 26.14
N ALA A 243 0.85 2.44 25.39
CA ALA A 243 2.23 2.08 25.69
C ALA A 243 3.15 3.32 25.67
N LEU A 244 3.02 4.19 24.67
CA LEU A 244 3.80 5.42 24.57
C LEU A 244 3.50 6.39 25.71
N THR A 245 2.23 6.51 26.09
CA THR A 245 1.77 7.34 27.20
C THR A 245 2.35 6.85 28.54
N LEU A 246 2.35 5.54 28.78
CA LEU A 246 2.94 4.93 29.97
C LEU A 246 4.47 5.06 29.98
N ILE A 247 5.14 4.84 28.86
CA ILE A 247 6.58 5.06 28.74
C ILE A 247 6.92 6.51 29.09
N THR A 248 6.16 7.46 28.55
CA THR A 248 6.34 8.89 28.83
C THR A 248 6.13 9.22 30.31
N TYR A 249 5.12 8.61 30.93
CA TYR A 249 4.83 8.83 32.34
C TYR A 249 5.96 8.33 33.27
N TYR A 250 6.51 7.14 33.01
CA TYR A 250 7.53 6.53 33.88
C TYR A 250 8.97 6.92 33.53
N PHE A 251 9.28 7.12 32.25
CA PHE A 251 10.65 7.36 31.77
C PHE A 251 10.87 8.77 31.22
N GLY A 252 9.84 9.61 31.22
CA GLY A 252 9.87 11.00 30.78
C GLY A 252 9.65 11.19 29.28
N ASP A 253 9.41 12.44 28.89
CA ASP A 253 9.06 12.84 27.51
C ASP A 253 10.14 12.50 26.49
N ALA A 254 11.42 12.61 26.87
CA ALA A 254 12.54 12.24 26.00
C ALA A 254 12.56 10.74 25.65
N ALA A 255 12.12 9.88 26.58
CA ALA A 255 11.97 8.46 26.32
C ALA A 255 10.73 8.19 25.47
N GLY A 256 9.62 8.90 25.72
CA GLY A 256 8.38 8.80 24.97
C GLY A 256 8.46 9.26 23.51
N GLN A 257 9.19 10.34 23.22
CA GLN A 257 9.28 10.94 21.88
C GLN A 257 10.58 10.60 21.13
N GLY A 258 11.59 10.05 21.82
CA GLY A 258 12.87 9.65 21.25
C GLY A 258 12.84 8.29 20.54
N PHE A 259 13.95 7.55 20.60
CA PHE A 259 14.13 6.25 19.95
C PHE A 259 13.02 5.22 20.22
N LEU A 260 12.40 5.25 21.42
CA LEU A 260 11.34 4.30 21.76
C LEU A 260 10.05 4.54 20.98
N HIS A 261 9.80 5.75 20.45
CA HIS A 261 8.63 6.02 19.61
C HIS A 261 8.70 5.28 18.27
N GLY A 262 9.84 5.38 17.58
CA GLY A 262 10.09 4.68 16.32
C GLY A 262 10.23 3.16 16.53
N PHE A 263 10.93 2.73 17.59
CA PHE A 263 11.08 1.31 17.92
C PHE A 263 9.75 0.64 18.28
N ALA A 264 8.92 1.29 19.12
CA ALA A 264 7.58 0.79 19.45
C ALA A 264 6.68 0.72 18.20
N GLY A 265 6.79 1.71 17.30
CA GLY A 265 6.10 1.69 16.00
C GLY A 265 6.47 0.46 15.16
N MET A 266 7.76 0.15 15.06
CA MET A 266 8.26 -1.00 14.30
C MET A 266 7.83 -2.34 14.91
N VAL A 267 7.92 -2.49 16.24
CA VAL A 267 7.51 -3.70 16.96
C VAL A 267 6.00 -3.95 16.80
N LEU A 268 5.19 -2.91 16.90
CA LEU A 268 3.74 -3.01 16.70
C LEU A 268 3.36 -3.33 15.26
N PHE A 269 4.07 -2.77 14.27
CA PHE A 269 3.86 -3.11 12.87
C PHE A 269 4.19 -4.58 12.59
N ILE A 270 5.35 -5.06 13.06
CA ILE A 270 5.78 -6.45 12.89
C ILE A 270 4.80 -7.41 13.57
N SER A 271 4.39 -7.11 14.81
CA SER A 271 3.44 -7.95 15.53
C SER A 271 2.04 -7.96 14.89
N ALA A 272 1.55 -6.82 14.38
CA ALA A 272 0.30 -6.77 13.61
C ALA A 272 0.39 -7.60 12.32
N LEU A 273 1.51 -7.53 11.60
CA LEU A 273 1.75 -8.33 10.40
C LEU A 273 1.74 -9.83 10.73
N ILE A 274 2.43 -10.23 11.80
CA ILE A 274 2.43 -11.62 12.29
C ILE A 274 1.01 -12.06 12.65
N LEU A 275 0.23 -11.20 13.31
CA LEU A 275 -1.15 -11.51 13.68
C LEU A 275 -2.04 -11.72 12.45
N ILE A 276 -1.94 -10.85 11.45
CA ILE A 276 -2.67 -10.97 10.18
C ILE A 276 -2.29 -12.27 9.47
N LEU A 277 -0.99 -12.57 9.37
CA LEU A 277 -0.49 -13.81 8.76
C LEU A 277 -0.97 -15.06 9.51
N SER A 278 -0.98 -15.00 10.84
CA SER A 278 -1.45 -16.09 11.71
C SER A 278 -2.96 -16.31 11.59
N VAL A 279 -3.74 -15.23 11.53
CA VAL A 279 -5.19 -15.30 11.31
C VAL A 279 -5.47 -15.84 9.91
N ASP A 280 -4.74 -15.42 8.89
CA ASP A 280 -4.89 -15.93 7.53
C ASP A 280 -4.57 -17.42 7.47
N THR A 281 -3.46 -17.88 8.06
CA THR A 281 -3.14 -19.33 8.13
C THR A 281 -4.18 -20.12 8.92
N LEU A 282 -4.70 -19.57 10.03
CA LEU A 282 -5.76 -20.23 10.79
C LEU A 282 -7.05 -20.35 9.96
N LEU A 283 -7.46 -19.30 9.26
CA LEU A 283 -8.59 -19.33 8.33
C LEU A 283 -8.36 -20.33 7.20
N GLN A 284 -7.15 -20.42 6.65
CA GLN A 284 -6.80 -21.42 5.64
C GLN A 284 -6.99 -22.84 6.18
N THR A 285 -6.51 -23.13 7.39
CA THR A 285 -6.68 -24.47 7.99
C THR A 285 -8.14 -24.79 8.29
N LEU A 286 -8.94 -23.81 8.73
CA LEU A 286 -10.37 -23.99 9.02
C LEU A 286 -11.20 -24.19 7.74
N VAL A 287 -10.93 -23.44 6.68
CA VAL A 287 -11.58 -23.61 5.37
C VAL A 287 -11.17 -24.94 4.74
N ALA A 288 -9.88 -25.31 4.79
CA ALA A 288 -9.41 -26.61 4.31
C ALA A 288 -10.04 -27.78 5.09
N ARG A 289 -10.23 -27.64 6.42
CA ARG A 289 -10.92 -28.64 7.24
C ARG A 289 -12.42 -28.74 6.92
N ARG A 290 -13.10 -27.62 6.67
CA ARG A 290 -14.51 -27.62 6.24
C ARG A 290 -14.69 -28.22 4.84
N ALA A 291 -13.81 -27.92 3.89
CA ALA A 291 -13.84 -28.51 2.55
C ALA A 291 -13.63 -30.04 2.61
N ARG A 292 -12.71 -30.54 3.45
CA ARG A 292 -12.53 -31.99 3.66
C ARG A 292 -13.74 -32.66 4.31
N ARG A 293 -14.43 -31.99 5.24
CA ARG A 293 -15.66 -32.51 5.86
C ARG A 293 -16.85 -32.54 4.90
N ALA A 294 -16.96 -31.58 3.98
CA ALA A 294 -18.00 -31.56 2.96
C ALA A 294 -17.83 -32.67 1.89
N VAL A 295 -16.59 -33.10 1.63
CA VAL A 295 -16.28 -34.22 0.72
C VAL A 295 -16.37 -35.58 1.41
N GLY A 296 -16.33 -35.63 2.74
CA GLY A 296 -16.34 -36.85 3.55
C GLY A 296 -17.70 -37.28 4.12
N SER A 297 -18.82 -36.70 3.67
CA SER A 297 -20.16 -37.15 4.06
C SER A 297 -20.66 -38.17 3.03
N PRO A 298 -20.66 -39.49 3.30
CA PRO A 298 -21.37 -40.43 2.45
C PRO A 298 -22.87 -40.16 2.56
N ALA A 299 -23.55 -40.17 1.42
CA ALA A 299 -25.01 -40.24 1.32
C ALA A 299 -25.52 -41.59 1.82
#